data_AF-A0A6H5G4Y9-F1
#
_entry.id   AF-A0A6H5G4Y9-F1
#
_cell.length_a   1.000
_cell.length_b   1.000
_cell.length_c   1.000
_cell.angle_alpha   90.00
_cell.angle_beta   90.00
_cell.angle_gamma   90.00
#
_symmetry.space_group_name_H-M   'P 1'
#
loop_
_entity.id
_entity.type
_entity.pdbx_description
1 polymer ?
#
loop_
_entity_poly.entity_id
_entity_poly.type
_entity_poly.pdbx_seq_one_letter_code
_entity_poly.pdbx_strand_id
1 'polypeptide(L)' 'MNVLLVLIESVAENDDNPPWYYGRITRADAEKLLMNKHEGAFLIRVSESSPGDFSLSVNCSLFVRNNFTYRMHDY' A
#
# COMPACT_ATOMS: atom_id res chain seq x y z
N MET A 1 -14.86 -6.32 -13.60
CA MET A 1 -13.72 -5.43 -13.91
C MET A 1 -13.41 -4.61 -12.67
N ASN A 2 -12.24 -4.81 -12.08
CA ASN A 2 -11.83 -4.16 -10.84
C ASN A 2 -11.51 -2.69 -11.13
N VAL A 3 -12.38 -1.79 -10.67
CA VAL A 3 -12.18 -0.32 -10.74
C VAL A 3 -10.85 0.08 -10.09
N LEU A 4 -10.37 -0.73 -9.13
CA LEU A 4 -9.08 -0.57 -8.46
C LEU A 4 -7.87 -0.82 -9.38
N LEU A 5 -7.99 -1.75 -10.34
CA LEU A 5 -6.90 -2.07 -11.27
C LEU A 5 -6.73 -0.97 -12.33
N VAL A 6 -7.86 -0.46 -12.84
CA VAL A 6 -7.87 0.62 -13.84
C VAL A 6 -7.27 1.92 -13.27
N LEU A 7 -7.49 2.19 -11.99
CA LEU A 7 -6.92 3.36 -11.31
C LEU A 7 -5.41 3.23 -11.08
N ILE A 8 -4.88 2.01 -10.96
CA ILE A 8 -3.44 1.79 -10.76
C ILE A 8 -2.71 1.92 -12.12
N GLU A 9 -3.25 1.33 -13.18
CA GLU A 9 -2.67 1.42 -14.53
C GLU A 9 -2.70 2.86 -15.06
N SER A 10 -3.81 3.59 -14.89
CA SER A 10 -3.93 4.97 -15.38
C SER A 10 -3.07 5.98 -14.63
N VAL A 11 -2.60 5.67 -13.42
CA VAL A 11 -1.71 6.53 -12.63
C VAL A 11 -0.23 6.20 -12.89
N ALA A 12 0.07 4.98 -13.32
CA ALA A 12 1.43 4.54 -13.65
C ALA A 12 1.98 5.12 -14.97
N GLU A 13 1.14 5.72 -15.82
CA GLU A 13 1.56 6.33 -17.10
C GLU A 13 2.22 7.72 -16.94
N ASN A 14 2.33 8.27 -15.73
CA ASN A 14 3.15 9.45 -15.47
C ASN A 14 4.51 9.01 -14.91
N ASP A 15 5.61 9.58 -15.42
CA ASP A 15 7.00 9.26 -15.05
C ASP A 15 7.36 9.59 -13.57
N ASP A 16 6.38 10.07 -12.80
CA ASP A 16 6.47 10.27 -11.36
C ASP A 16 5.83 9.09 -10.64
N ASN A 17 6.61 8.44 -9.76
CA ASN A 17 6.06 7.42 -8.87
C ASN A 17 4.83 7.97 -8.13
N PRO A 18 3.70 7.23 -8.12
CA PRO A 18 2.51 7.70 -7.44
C PRO A 18 2.81 8.03 -5.99
N PRO A 19 2.20 9.09 -5.41
CA PRO A 19 2.48 9.53 -4.03
C PRO A 19 2.09 8.49 -2.96
N TRP A 20 1.34 7.45 -3.36
CA TRP A 20 0.96 6.32 -2.53
C TRP A 20 1.88 5.09 -2.70
N TYR A 21 2.82 5.09 -3.64
CA TYR A 21 3.80 4.03 -3.84
C TYR A 21 5.14 4.39 -3.20
N TYR A 22 5.55 3.61 -2.20
CA TYR A 22 6.76 3.88 -1.41
C TYR A 22 7.90 2.91 -1.71
N GLY A 23 7.74 2.02 -2.69
CA GLY A 23 8.77 1.05 -3.06
C GLY A 23 9.13 0.11 -1.90
N ARG A 24 10.43 -0.09 -1.68
CA ARG A 24 10.96 -1.06 -0.72
C ARG A 24 11.12 -0.46 0.68
N ILE A 25 10.00 -0.32 1.40
CA ILE A 25 9.99 0.04 2.82
C ILE A 25 9.50 -1.13 3.69
N THR A 26 9.95 -1.16 4.94
CA THR A 26 9.52 -2.21 5.89
C THR A 26 8.07 -2.01 6.29
N ARG A 27 7.43 -3.07 6.79
CA ARG A 27 6.11 -2.96 7.44
C ARG A 27 6.15 -1.88 8.51
N ALA A 28 7.12 -1.93 9.43
CA ALA A 28 7.22 -1.01 10.55
C ALA A 28 7.35 0.47 10.11
N ASP A 29 8.06 0.74 9.02
CA ASP A 29 8.16 2.10 8.48
C ASP A 29 6.84 2.57 7.87
N ALA A 30 6.11 1.68 7.19
CA ALA A 30 4.75 1.97 6.73
C ALA A 30 3.80 2.28 7.90
N GLU A 31 3.89 1.53 9.00
CA GLU A 31 3.06 1.78 10.20
C GLU A 31 3.35 3.18 10.78
N LYS A 32 4.63 3.58 10.87
CA LYS A 32 5.03 4.92 11.34
C LYS A 32 4.51 6.04 10.43
N LEU A 33 4.57 5.85 9.11
CA LEU A 33 4.06 6.82 8.12
C LEU A 33 2.55 7.02 8.25
N LEU A 34 1.82 5.95 8.58
CA LEU A 34 0.36 5.94 8.71
C LEU A 34 -0.15 6.38 10.09
N MET A 35 0.66 6.26 11.15
CA MET A 35 0.26 6.51 12.54
C MET A 35 -0.35 7.90 12.79
N ASN A 36 0.11 8.93 12.08
CA ASN A 36 -0.37 10.31 12.22
C ASN A 36 -1.25 10.77 11.04
N LYS A 37 -1.77 9.84 10.24
CA LYS A 37 -2.65 10.14 9.11
C LYS A 37 -4.11 9.90 9.49
N HIS A 38 -5.02 10.43 8.67
CA HIS A 38 -6.45 10.20 8.85
C HIS A 38 -6.79 8.70 8.67
N GLU A 39 -7.91 8.27 9.24
CA GLU A 39 -8.43 6.92 9.06
C GLU A 39 -8.69 6.64 7.57
N GLY A 40 -8.28 5.46 7.10
CA GLY A 40 -8.37 5.09 5.69
C GLY A 40 -7.17 5.53 4.84
N ALA A 41 -6.21 6.29 5.40
CA ALA A 41 -4.95 6.55 4.72
C ALA A 41 -4.22 5.25 4.41
N PHE A 42 -3.61 5.17 3.22
CA PHE A 42 -2.96 3.95 2.76
C PHE A 42 -1.67 4.22 1.99
N LEU A 43 -0.86 3.17 1.83
CA LEU A 43 0.28 3.14 0.92
C LEU A 43 0.51 1.72 0.39
N ILE A 44 1.16 1.63 -0.77
CA ILE A 44 1.63 0.39 -1.38
C ILE A 44 3.15 0.31 -1.24
N ARG A 45 3.64 -0.86 -0.83
CA ARG A 45 5.06 -1.17 -0.67
C ARG A 45 5.39 -2.54 -1.24
N VAL A 46 6.65 -2.81 -1.52
CA VAL A 46 7.13 -4.15 -1.87
C VAL A 46 6.98 -5.08 -0.67
N SER A 47 6.51 -6.30 -0.91
CA SER A 47 6.35 -7.31 0.14
C SER A 47 7.71 -7.80 0.63
N GLU A 48 7.89 -7.83 1.96
CA GLU A 48 9.09 -8.37 2.60
C GLU A 48 9.07 -9.90 2.69
N SER A 49 7.87 -10.49 2.77
CA SER A 49 7.67 -11.93 2.97
C SER A 49 7.42 -12.70 1.68
N SER A 50 7.11 -12.01 0.58
CA SER A 50 6.91 -12.59 -0.74
C SER A 50 7.69 -11.76 -1.78
N PRO A 51 8.89 -12.21 -2.20
CA PRO A 51 9.63 -11.53 -3.27
C PRO A 51 8.79 -11.48 -4.56
N GLY A 52 8.65 -10.29 -5.15
CA GLY A 52 7.83 -10.05 -6.35
C GLY A 52 6.45 -9.45 -6.05
N ASP A 53 5.88 -9.70 -4.86
CA ASP A 53 4.54 -9.19 -4.53
C ASP A 53 4.56 -7.76 -3.98
N PHE A 54 3.39 -7.13 -4.02
CA PHE A 54 3.10 -5.89 -3.30
C PHE A 54 2.27 -6.11 -2.04
N SER A 55 2.38 -5.15 -1.14
CA SER A 55 1.69 -5.07 0.13
C SER A 55 0.96 -3.74 0.24
N LEU A 56 -0.36 -3.76 0.39
CA LEU A 56 -1.17 -2.59 0.76
C LEU A 56 -1.17 -2.44 2.28
N SER A 57 -0.83 -1.27 2.81
CA SER A 57 -0.92 -0.94 4.24
C SER A 57 -1.93 0.18 4.44
N VAL A 58 -2.86 0.03 5.38
CA VAL A 58 -3.97 0.97 5.63
C VAL A 58 -4.06 1.31 7.11
N ASN A 59 -4.22 2.59 7.44
CA ASN A 59 -4.54 3.05 8.79
C ASN A 59 -6.01 2.75 9.10
N CYS A 60 -6.27 1.77 9.96
CA CYS A 60 -7.61 1.43 10.41
C CYS A 60 -7.73 1.55 11.94
N SER A 61 -8.67 2.38 12.40
CA SER A 61 -8.99 2.61 13.82
C SER A 61 -9.68 1.43 14.50
N LEU A 62 -10.23 0.50 13.71
CA LEU A 62 -11.30 -0.40 14.16
C LEU A 62 -10.84 -1.74 14.77
N PHE A 63 -9.58 -2.13 14.60
CA PHE A 63 -9.06 -3.35 15.23
C PHE A 63 -7.66 -3.09 15.78
N VAL A 64 -7.38 -3.65 16.96
CA VAL A 64 -6.13 -3.56 17.78
C VAL A 64 -4.83 -3.88 17.00
N ARG A 65 -4.92 -4.28 15.72
CA ARG A 65 -3.84 -4.27 14.74
C ARG A 65 -4.05 -3.12 13.75
N ASN A 66 -3.38 -2.00 13.99
CA ASN A 66 -3.51 -0.77 13.19
C ASN A 66 -3.07 -0.87 11.73
N ASN A 67 -2.73 -2.04 11.17
CA ASN A 67 -2.29 -2.17 9.78
C ASN A 67 -2.63 -3.56 9.21
N PHE A 68 -3.58 -3.61 8.26
CA PHE A 68 -3.84 -4.81 7.44
C PHE A 68 -2.88 -4.80 6.25
N THR A 69 -2.25 -5.95 5.98
CA THR A 69 -1.46 -6.15 4.77
C THR A 69 -2.23 -7.07 3.82
N TYR A 70 -2.73 -6.52 2.73
CA TYR A 70 -3.29 -7.31 1.64
C TYR A 70 -2.17 -7.66 0.66
N ARG A 71 -2.05 -8.94 0.34
CA ARG A 71 -1.19 -9.41 -0.75
C ARG A 71 -1.95 -9.22 -2.06
N MET A 72 -1.42 -8.35 -2.91
CA MET A 72 -1.79 -8.31 -4.31
C MET A 72 -0.86 -9.30 -5.01
N HIS A 73 -1.38 -10.43 -5.49
CA HIS A 73 -0.63 -11.22 -6.47
C HIS A 73 -0.65 -10.45 -7.78
N ASP A 74 0.49 -10.39 -8.45
CA ASP A 74 0.55 -10.01 -9.87
C ASP A 74 -0.41 -10.91 -10.67
N TYR A 75 -1.04 -10.34 -11.69
CA TYR A 75 -1.97 -11.01 -12.61
C TYR A 75 -1.31 -12.16 -13.37
#